data_AF-A0A953QJF8-F1
#
_entry.id   AF-A0A953QJF8-F1
#
_cell.length_a   1.000
_cell.length_b   1.000
_cell.length_c   1.000
_cell.angle_alpha   90.00
_cell.angle_beta   90.00
_cell.angle_gamma   90.00
#
_symmetry.space_group_name_H-M   'P 1'
#
loop_
_entity.id
_entity.type
_entity.pdbx_description
1 polymer ?
#
loop_
_entity_poly.entity_id
_entity_poly.type
_entity_poly.pdbx_seq_one_letter_code
_entity_poly.pdbx_strand_id
1 'polypeptide(L)'
;MRLALFLFAAPLFAKVNFVRDVKPILETYCVRCHGDERAMKHFRVDRKEWAMRRITPGNPDDSTLYLSAKTGFMPPGPEKIPPERLETLRRWIAEGARWPKNLQLRPAPR
;
A
#
# COMPACT_ATOMS: atom_id res chain seq x y z
N MET A 1 -26.89 -20.11 -36.98
CA MET A 1 -26.45 -20.15 -35.56
C MET A 1 -26.08 -18.73 -35.15
N ARG A 2 -26.87 -18.05 -34.31
CA ARG A 2 -26.60 -16.66 -33.91
C ARG A 2 -25.53 -16.68 -32.81
N LEU A 3 -24.32 -16.22 -33.10
CA LEU A 3 -23.30 -15.96 -32.08
C LEU A 3 -23.80 -14.81 -31.20
N ALA A 4 -24.19 -15.12 -29.97
CA ALA A 4 -24.43 -14.11 -28.96
C ALA A 4 -23.08 -13.56 -28.48
N LEU A 5 -22.79 -12.30 -28.84
CA LEU A 5 -21.63 -11.56 -28.34
C LEU A 5 -21.93 -11.12 -26.91
N PHE A 6 -21.46 -11.85 -25.91
CA PHE A 6 -21.49 -11.38 -24.53
C PHE A 6 -20.40 -10.31 -24.36
N LEU A 7 -20.81 -9.05 -24.33
CA LEU A 7 -19.97 -7.93 -23.88
C LEU A 7 -19.67 -8.13 -22.39
N PHE A 8 -18.52 -8.72 -22.07
CA PHE A 8 -17.96 -8.67 -20.73
C PHE A 8 -17.51 -7.23 -20.45
N ALA A 9 -18.40 -6.44 -19.86
CA ALA A 9 -18.04 -5.16 -19.28
C ALA A 9 -17.18 -5.42 -18.04
N ALA A 10 -15.85 -5.40 -18.21
CA ALA A 10 -14.95 -5.39 -17.06
C ALA A 10 -15.26 -4.11 -16.25
N PRO A 11 -15.49 -4.22 -14.93
CA PRO A 11 -15.75 -3.05 -14.13
C PRO A 11 -14.53 -2.14 -14.20
N LEU A 12 -14.76 -0.91 -14.67
CA LEU A 12 -13.76 0.14 -14.79
C LEU A 12 -13.48 0.71 -13.39
N PHE A 13 -12.91 -0.12 -12.51
CA PHE A 13 -12.42 0.35 -11.24
C PHE A 13 -11.33 1.38 -11.51
N ALA A 14 -11.55 2.61 -11.03
CA ALA A 14 -10.55 3.65 -11.13
C ALA A 14 -9.23 3.16 -10.53
N LYS A 15 -8.13 3.45 -11.24
CA LYS A 15 -6.77 3.15 -10.76
C LYS A 15 -6.53 3.79 -9.41
N VAL A 16 -5.81 3.08 -8.54
CA VAL A 16 -5.44 3.60 -7.24
C VAL A 16 -4.48 4.76 -7.42
N ASN A 17 -4.80 5.91 -6.82
CA ASN A 17 -3.96 7.09 -6.83
C ASN A 17 -3.12 7.10 -5.55
N PHE A 18 -1.79 7.12 -5.69
CA PHE A 18 -0.91 7.07 -4.54
C PHE A 18 -1.16 8.18 -3.52
N VAL A 19 -1.26 9.44 -3.98
CA VAL A 19 -1.36 10.61 -3.08
C VAL A 19 -2.71 10.65 -2.37
N ARG A 20 -3.80 10.31 -3.08
CA ARG A 20 -5.15 10.31 -2.53
C ARG A 20 -5.44 9.10 -1.65
N ASP A 21 -5.04 7.91 -2.10
CA ASP A 21 -5.53 6.65 -1.54
C ASP A 21 -4.49 5.94 -0.66
N VAL A 22 -3.21 5.94 -1.06
CA VAL A 22 -2.15 5.13 -0.42
C VAL A 22 -1.38 5.91 0.63
N LYS A 23 -1.00 7.14 0.31
CA LYS A 23 -0.23 8.04 1.18
C LYS A 23 -0.88 8.15 2.57
N PRO A 24 -2.19 8.42 2.72
CA PRO A 24 -2.80 8.51 4.05
C PRO A 24 -2.69 7.21 4.85
N ILE A 25 -2.71 6.05 4.20
CA ILE A 25 -2.56 4.75 4.87
C ILE A 25 -1.13 4.60 5.41
N LEU A 26 -0.13 4.82 4.55
CA LEU A 26 1.27 4.67 4.95
C LEU A 26 1.65 5.69 6.03
N GLU A 27 1.17 6.93 5.93
CA GLU A 27 1.43 7.99 6.91
C GLU A 27 0.80 7.73 8.28
N THR A 28 -0.42 7.18 8.31
CA THR A 28 -1.11 6.85 9.55
C THR A 28 -0.54 5.60 10.22
N TYR A 29 -0.35 4.52 9.46
CA TYR A 29 -0.10 3.19 10.02
C TYR A 29 1.36 2.72 9.95
N CYS A 30 2.20 3.31 9.10
CA CYS A 30 3.57 2.82 8.86
C CYS A 30 4.65 3.80 9.31
N VAL A 31 4.54 5.08 8.94
CA VAL A 31 5.63 6.06 9.08
C VAL A 31 6.00 6.36 10.53
N ARG A 32 5.09 6.17 11.50
CA ARG A 32 5.38 6.41 12.93
C ARG A 32 6.56 5.57 13.44
N CYS A 33 6.63 4.30 13.02
CA CYS A 33 7.65 3.32 13.42
C CYS A 33 8.65 2.99 12.29
N HIS A 34 8.31 3.30 11.05
CA HIS A 34 9.16 3.04 9.87
C HIS A 34 9.49 4.34 9.10
N GLY A 35 9.49 5.48 9.78
CA GLY A 35 9.96 6.77 9.27
C GLY A 35 11.41 7.05 9.68
N ASP A 36 11.90 8.26 9.38
CA ASP A 36 13.32 8.62 9.55
C ASP A 36 13.88 8.44 10.94
N GLU A 37 13.31 9.19 11.87
CA GLU A 37 13.84 9.33 13.21
C GLU A 37 13.66 8.07 14.07
N ARG A 38 12.85 7.11 13.62
CA ARG A 38 12.38 5.99 14.44
C ARG A 38 12.34 4.65 13.71
N ALA A 39 13.11 4.49 12.64
CA ALA A 39 13.06 3.30 11.78
C ALA A 39 13.37 1.99 12.53
N MET A 40 12.33 1.30 12.98
CA MET A 40 12.48 0.01 13.64
C MET A 40 13.02 -1.02 12.63
N LYS A 41 13.97 -1.84 13.09
CA LYS A 41 14.64 -2.88 12.29
C LYS A 41 15.31 -2.33 11.01
N HIS A 42 15.75 -1.08 11.03
CA HIS A 42 16.39 -0.40 9.89
C HIS A 42 15.54 -0.39 8.60
N PHE A 43 14.20 -0.49 8.73
CA PHE A 43 13.28 -0.43 7.60
C PHE A 43 12.57 0.93 7.55
N ARG A 44 12.59 1.54 6.37
CA ARG A 44 12.07 2.87 6.07
C ARG A 44 10.96 2.77 5.02
N VAL A 45 9.83 3.41 5.28
CA VAL A 45 8.66 3.48 4.39
C VAL A 45 8.42 4.91 3.90
N ASP A 46 9.02 5.92 4.52
CA ASP A 46 8.77 7.32 4.19
C ASP A 46 9.34 7.76 2.84
N ARG A 47 10.19 6.96 2.20
CA ARG A 47 10.68 7.19 0.84
C ARG A 47 10.50 5.94 0.00
N LYS A 48 10.18 6.15 -1.28
CA LYS A 48 9.98 5.09 -2.27
C LYS A 48 11.17 4.12 -2.31
N GLU A 49 12.39 4.64 -2.37
CA GLU A 49 13.60 3.85 -2.58
C GLU A 49 13.81 2.81 -1.46
N TRP A 50 13.42 3.16 -0.23
CA TRP A 50 13.49 2.25 0.90
C TRP A 50 12.28 1.33 0.99
N ALA A 51 11.08 1.86 0.79
CA ALA A 51 9.84 1.09 0.85
C ALA A 51 9.84 -0.05 -0.18
N MET A 52 10.37 0.19 -1.37
CA MET A 52 10.46 -0.79 -2.46
C MET A 52 11.35 -2.00 -2.14
N ARG A 53 12.14 -1.97 -1.06
CA ARG A 53 12.88 -3.15 -0.58
C ARG A 53 11.96 -4.21 0.06
N ARG A 54 10.70 -3.86 0.35
CA ARG A 54 9.69 -4.74 0.99
C ARG A 54 8.37 -4.77 0.22
N ILE A 55 8.36 -4.22 -0.99
CA ILE A 55 7.23 -4.20 -1.90
C ILE A 55 7.72 -4.77 -3.22
N THR A 56 7.07 -5.82 -3.69
CA THR A 56 7.26 -6.39 -5.03
C THR A 56 6.15 -5.84 -5.93
N PRO A 57 6.42 -4.86 -6.82
CA PRO A 57 5.40 -4.31 -7.71
C PRO A 57 4.75 -5.41 -8.56
N GLY A 58 3.43 -5.43 -8.59
CA GLY A 58 2.63 -6.45 -9.28
C GLY A 58 2.34 -7.70 -8.45
N ASN A 59 3.02 -7.89 -7.30
CA ASN A 59 2.83 -9.08 -6.47
C ASN A 59 2.61 -8.72 -4.98
N PRO A 60 1.35 -8.52 -4.56
CA PRO A 60 1.02 -8.26 -3.16
C PRO A 60 1.42 -9.42 -2.24
N ASP A 61 1.29 -10.66 -2.70
CA ASP A 61 1.56 -11.85 -1.89
C ASP A 61 3.05 -12.12 -1.68
N ASP A 62 3.93 -11.45 -2.44
CA ASP A 62 5.38 -11.41 -2.23
C ASP A 62 5.84 -10.09 -1.57
N SER A 63 4.91 -9.20 -1.22
CA SER A 63 5.22 -7.91 -0.62
C SER A 63 5.18 -7.98 0.91
N THR A 64 6.35 -8.10 1.55
CA THR A 64 6.46 -8.19 3.02
C THR A 64 5.75 -7.06 3.76
N LEU A 65 5.74 -5.84 3.22
CA LEU A 65 5.00 -4.71 3.80
C LEU A 65 3.50 -5.03 3.89
N TYR A 66 2.92 -5.54 2.80
CA TYR A 66 1.51 -5.88 2.74
C TYR A 66 1.19 -7.08 3.63
N LEU A 67 2.01 -8.14 3.59
CA LEU A 67 1.80 -9.32 4.43
C LEU A 67 1.81 -8.98 5.93
N SER A 68 2.75 -8.14 6.36
CA SER A 68 2.85 -7.71 7.77
C SER A 68 1.64 -6.89 8.23
N ALA A 69 1.11 -6.06 7.32
CA ALA A 69 -0.13 -5.30 7.54
C ALA A 69 -1.36 -6.23 7.60
N LYS A 70 -1.47 -7.17 6.65
CA LYS A 70 -2.58 -8.12 6.51
C LYS A 70 -2.69 -9.07 7.69
N THR A 71 -1.57 -9.57 8.21
CA THR A 71 -1.55 -10.49 9.37
C THR A 71 -1.82 -9.77 10.70
N GLY A 72 -1.94 -8.43 10.70
CA GLY A 72 -2.17 -7.65 11.90
C GLY A 72 -0.95 -7.52 12.82
N PHE A 73 0.23 -7.96 12.37
CA PHE A 73 1.51 -7.74 13.06
C PHE A 73 1.91 -6.26 13.02
N MET A 74 1.54 -5.55 11.96
CA MET A 74 1.71 -4.10 11.82
C MET A 74 0.36 -3.37 11.66
N PRO A 75 0.17 -2.21 12.33
CA PRO A 75 1.07 -1.63 13.31
C PRO A 75 1.08 -2.41 14.64
N PRO A 76 2.11 -2.24 15.48
CA PRO A 76 2.11 -2.80 16.82
C PRO A 76 0.99 -2.19 17.68
N GLY A 77 0.48 -2.96 18.63
CA GLY A 77 -0.55 -2.50 19.57
C GLY A 77 -1.99 -2.70 19.09
N PRO A 78 -2.95 -1.95 19.68
CA PRO A 78 -4.39 -2.18 19.48
C PRO A 78 -4.92 -1.58 18.18
N GLU A 79 -4.24 -0.58 17.60
CA GLU A 79 -4.62 0.02 16.32
C GLU A 79 -4.46 -1.02 15.20
N LYS A 80 -5.51 -1.22 14.39
CA LYS A 80 -5.48 -2.15 13.25
C LYS A 80 -5.82 -1.41 11.97
N ILE A 81 -5.23 -1.88 10.86
CA ILE A 81 -5.52 -1.36 9.53
C ILE A 81 -6.87 -1.92 9.09
N PRO A 82 -7.88 -1.08 8.82
CA PRO A 82 -9.17 -1.55 8.34
C PRO A 82 -9.08 -2.34 7.03
N PRO A 83 -9.96 -3.33 6.80
CA PRO A 83 -9.93 -4.17 5.60
C PRO A 83 -9.94 -3.39 4.27
N GLU A 84 -10.67 -2.29 4.19
CA GLU A 84 -10.75 -1.42 3.00
C GLU A 84 -9.41 -0.73 2.69
N ARG A 85 -8.62 -0.43 3.72
CA ARG A 85 -7.27 0.13 3.57
C ARG A 85 -6.27 -0.95 3.17
N LEU A 86 -6.39 -2.15 3.73
CA LEU A 86 -5.61 -3.31 3.29
C LEU A 86 -5.89 -3.61 1.82
N GLU A 87 -7.15 -3.56 1.38
CA GLU A 87 -7.52 -3.77 -0.01
C GLU A 87 -6.95 -2.67 -0.92
N THR A 88 -6.95 -1.42 -0.47
CA THR A 88 -6.32 -0.31 -1.20
C THR A 88 -4.82 -0.56 -1.39
N LEU A 89 -4.10 -0.99 -0.35
CA LEU A 89 -2.68 -1.34 -0.45
C LEU A 89 -2.45 -2.53 -1.40
N ARG A 90 -3.27 -3.59 -1.28
CA ARG A 90 -3.19 -4.78 -2.14
C ARG A 90 -3.34 -4.40 -3.62
N ARG A 91 -4.39 -3.63 -3.94
CA ARG A 91 -4.66 -3.16 -5.31
C ARG A 91 -3.54 -2.27 -5.82
N TRP A 92 -3.09 -1.29 -5.03
CA TRP A 92 -1.99 -0.42 -5.43
C TRP A 92 -0.72 -1.21 -5.78
N ILE A 93 -0.37 -2.22 -4.98
CA ILE A 93 0.79 -3.08 -5.26
C ILE A 93 0.55 -3.89 -6.53
N ALA A 94 -0.62 -4.52 -6.68
CA ALA A 94 -0.99 -5.26 -7.89
C ALA A 94 -0.96 -4.40 -9.17
N GLU A 95 -1.30 -3.10 -9.06
CA GLU A 95 -1.25 -2.12 -10.14
C GLU A 95 0.19 -1.60 -10.44
N GLY A 96 1.21 -2.17 -9.79
CA GLY A 96 2.62 -1.86 -10.00
C GLY A 96 3.21 -0.86 -9.02
N ALA A 97 2.57 -0.66 -7.85
CA ALA A 97 3.06 0.15 -6.74
C ALA A 97 3.55 1.55 -7.17
N ARG A 98 2.82 2.20 -8.08
CA ARG A 98 3.23 3.50 -8.63
C ARG A 98 3.31 4.54 -7.52
N TRP A 99 4.47 5.16 -7.39
CA TRP A 99 4.78 6.14 -6.36
C TRP A 99 5.50 7.35 -7.00
N PRO A 100 5.07 8.60 -6.75
CA PRO A 100 5.71 9.83 -7.23
C PRO A 100 7.20 9.94 -6.86
N LYS A 101 8.05 10.29 -7.82
CA LYS A 101 9.46 10.56 -7.52
C LYS A 101 9.57 11.70 -6.50
N ASN A 102 10.56 11.62 -5.61
CA ASN A 102 10.90 12.66 -4.63
C ASN A 102 9.81 13.01 -3.59
N LEU A 103 8.74 12.22 -3.49
CA LEU A 103 7.76 12.39 -2.42
C LEU A 103 8.26 11.70 -1.14
N GLN A 104 8.45 12.47 -0.08
CA GLN A 104 8.68 11.97 1.26
C GLN A 104 7.37 11.99 2.06
N LEU A 105 7.03 10.86 2.66
CA LEU A 105 5.89 10.76 3.57
C LEU A 105 6.24 11.35 4.94
N ARG A 106 5.23 11.81 5.66
CA ARG A 106 5.37 12.28 7.03
C ARG A 106 4.32 11.60 7.91
N PRO A 107 4.58 11.37 9.20
CA PRO A 107 3.58 10.79 10.07
C PRO A 107 2.33 11.68 10.05
N ALA A 108 1.14 11.06 9.94
CA ALA A 108 -0.11 11.80 10.04
C ALA A 108 -0.20 12.49 11.41
N PRO A 109 -0.75 13.72 11.50
CA PRO A 109 -1.11 14.34 12.77
C PRO A 109 -2.07 13.42 13.54
N ARG A 110 -1.99 13.45 14.87
CA ARG A 110 -3.01 12.79 15.71
C ARG A 110 -4.29 13.60 15.73
#